data_AF-A0A6J0NV00-F1
#
_entry.id   AF-A0A6J0NV00-F1
#
_cell.length_a   1.000
_cell.length_b   1.000
_cell.length_c   1.000
_cell.angle_alpha   90.00
_cell.angle_beta   90.00
_cell.angle_gamma   90.00
#
_symmetry.space_group_name_H-M   'P 1'
#
loop_
_entity.id
_entity.type
_entity.pdbx_description
1 polymer ?
#
loop_
_entity_poly.entity_id
_entity_poly.type
_entity_poly.pdbx_seq_one_letter_code
_entity_poly.pdbx_strand_id
1 'polypeptide(L)'
;MAKPKLTVPAKIRESTRLYPYFKDCLGAIDGTHIPAVVPNRVAPSYRNRKGVISQNVLAVCNFDLEFIYVLSGWEGSAHDSKVLYDALTKRTNKFEVPQGKFYLADCGFANRRSFLAPFRGTRYHLQDFTGQGCDPETPHELFNHRHAFLRNVIERIFGIFKSRFLIFKSAPPFSFKTQAELVLACVALHNFLRKYCRSDEFPVEDPNEATSTGNNARDDSENIEEILETQDQERESANIWREAMAEEMWKDATI
;
A
#
# COMPACT_ATOMS: atom_id res chain seq x y z
N MET A 1 0.60 16.75 5.14
CA MET A 1 0.67 15.30 5.42
C MET A 1 1.39 15.05 6.74
N ALA A 2 1.21 13.88 7.34
CA ALA A 2 2.01 13.47 8.49
C ALA A 2 3.48 13.25 8.06
N LYS A 3 4.42 13.44 8.99
CA LYS A 3 5.84 13.18 8.72
C LYS A 3 6.18 11.75 9.15
N PRO A 4 7.00 11.01 8.37
CA PRO A 4 7.42 9.67 8.79
C PRO A 4 8.23 9.76 10.09
N LYS A 5 7.86 8.95 11.08
CA LYS A 5 8.62 8.80 12.33
C LYS A 5 9.75 7.81 12.05
N LEU A 6 11.00 8.20 12.29
CA LEU A 6 12.18 7.36 11.99
C LEU A 6 12.46 6.29 13.04
N THR A 7 11.82 6.40 14.20
CA THR A 7 11.83 5.39 15.27
C THR A 7 11.03 4.17 14.88
N VAL A 8 11.40 2.99 15.38
CA VAL A 8 10.65 1.74 15.16
C VAL A 8 9.20 1.93 15.66
N PRO A 9 8.17 1.72 14.82
CA PRO A 9 6.78 1.83 15.24
C PRO A 9 6.43 0.85 16.37
N ALA A 10 5.59 1.28 17.31
CA ALA A 10 5.19 0.48 18.48
C ALA A 10 4.64 -0.90 18.07
N LYS A 11 3.78 -0.94 17.05
CA LYS A 11 3.22 -2.18 16.46
C LYS A 11 4.28 -3.22 16.07
N ILE A 12 5.46 -2.78 15.64
CA ILE A 12 6.58 -3.67 15.30
C ILE A 12 7.43 -3.96 16.53
N ARG A 13 7.84 -2.90 17.25
CA ARG A 13 8.75 -2.99 18.40
C ARG A 13 8.24 -3.90 19.51
N GLU A 14 6.93 -3.95 19.72
CA GLU A 14 6.28 -4.69 20.82
C GLU A 14 5.91 -6.13 20.43
N SER A 15 6.17 -6.54 19.19
CA SER A 15 5.85 -7.88 18.69
C SER A 15 7.10 -8.68 18.38
N THR A 16 7.30 -9.79 19.10
CA THR A 16 8.37 -10.76 18.83
C THR A 16 8.22 -11.45 17.47
N ARG A 17 7.00 -11.45 16.90
CA ARG A 17 6.73 -11.98 15.55
C ARG A 17 7.19 -11.02 14.45
N LEU A 18 7.44 -9.75 14.76
CA LEU A 18 7.69 -8.70 13.75
C LEU A 18 9.06 -8.05 13.92
N TYR A 19 9.51 -7.87 15.17
CA TYR A 19 10.85 -7.41 15.49
C TYR A 19 11.83 -8.59 15.56
N PRO A 20 13.04 -8.50 14.99
CA PRO A 20 13.65 -7.31 14.37
C PRO A 20 13.37 -7.15 12.87
N TYR A 21 12.73 -8.13 12.23
CA TYR A 21 12.64 -8.26 10.76
C TYR A 21 12.07 -7.01 10.07
N PHE A 22 11.01 -6.43 10.63
CA PHE A 22 10.33 -5.25 10.08
C PHE A 22 10.72 -3.94 10.77
N LYS A 23 11.81 -3.88 11.56
CA LYS A 23 12.17 -2.71 12.39
C LYS A 23 12.30 -1.39 11.61
N ASP A 24 12.63 -1.47 10.32
CA ASP A 24 12.81 -0.32 9.44
C ASP A 24 11.60 0.00 8.55
N CYS A 25 10.48 -0.72 8.76
CA CYS A 25 9.22 -0.46 8.10
C CYS A 25 8.52 0.77 8.68
N LEU A 26 8.16 1.73 7.81
CA LEU A 26 7.46 2.96 8.21
C LEU A 26 5.94 2.85 8.10
N GLY A 27 5.45 1.89 7.33
CA GLY A 27 4.03 1.66 7.09
C GLY A 27 3.80 0.95 5.77
N ALA A 28 2.72 1.31 5.08
CA ALA A 28 2.31 0.64 3.85
C ALA A 28 1.93 1.62 2.74
N ILE A 29 2.02 1.15 1.50
CA ILE A 29 1.68 1.86 0.27
C ILE A 29 0.72 1.02 -0.58
N ASP A 30 -0.30 1.66 -1.14
CA ASP A 30 -1.20 1.00 -2.08
C ASP A 30 -1.99 2.02 -2.91
N GLY A 31 -2.54 1.54 -4.02
CA GLY A 31 -3.50 2.26 -4.87
C GLY A 31 -4.93 2.08 -4.37
N THR A 32 -5.78 3.08 -4.60
CA THR A 32 -7.22 2.95 -4.38
C THR A 32 -8.01 3.71 -5.44
N HIS A 33 -9.12 3.11 -5.86
CA HIS A 33 -10.03 3.77 -6.79
C HIS A 33 -11.10 4.58 -6.06
N ILE A 34 -11.27 5.83 -6.49
CA ILE A 34 -12.36 6.71 -6.07
C ILE A 34 -13.24 7.00 -7.30
N PRO A 35 -14.56 6.81 -7.23
CA PRO A 35 -15.48 7.14 -8.32
C PRO A 35 -15.26 8.56 -8.84
N ALA A 36 -15.29 8.72 -10.17
CA ALA A 36 -15.03 10.02 -10.79
C ALA A 36 -16.01 10.33 -11.91
N VAL A 37 -16.26 11.63 -12.13
CA VAL A 37 -16.94 12.13 -13.33
C VAL A 37 -15.90 12.75 -14.26
N VAL A 38 -15.88 12.29 -15.51
CA VAL A 38 -15.02 12.86 -16.56
C VAL A 38 -15.81 13.02 -17.86
N PRO A 39 -15.40 13.93 -18.77
CA PRO A 39 -16.02 14.03 -20.09
C PRO A 39 -15.95 12.70 -20.87
N ASN A 40 -17.01 12.37 -21.62
CA ASN A 40 -17.10 11.11 -22.37
C ASN A 40 -15.88 10.81 -23.26
N ARG A 41 -15.28 11.86 -23.85
CA ARG A 41 -14.09 11.74 -24.70
C ARG A 41 -12.86 11.14 -24.01
N VAL A 42 -12.73 11.30 -22.68
CA VAL A 42 -11.62 10.73 -21.89
C VAL A 42 -12.05 9.55 -21.02
N ALA A 43 -13.36 9.26 -20.94
CA ALA A 43 -13.91 8.18 -20.11
C ALA A 43 -13.22 6.81 -20.32
N PRO A 44 -12.77 6.41 -21.53
CA PRO A 44 -12.04 5.16 -21.70
C PRO A 44 -10.79 5.04 -20.81
N SER A 45 -10.00 6.11 -20.68
CA SER A 45 -8.80 6.11 -19.83
C SER A 45 -9.15 6.06 -18.34
N TYR A 46 -10.29 6.61 -17.93
CA TYR A 46 -10.70 6.60 -16.52
C TYR A 46 -11.47 5.34 -16.11
N ARG A 47 -11.65 4.39 -17.02
CA ARG A 47 -12.31 3.11 -16.73
C ARG A 47 -11.33 2.16 -16.06
N ASN A 48 -11.62 1.77 -14.83
CA ASN A 48 -10.82 0.77 -14.12
C ASN A 48 -11.14 -0.66 -14.60
N ARG A 49 -10.41 -1.64 -14.05
CA ARG A 49 -10.58 -3.07 -14.38
C ARG A 49 -11.98 -3.62 -14.08
N LYS A 50 -12.77 -2.94 -13.24
CA LYS A 50 -14.18 -3.28 -12.93
C LYS A 50 -15.18 -2.60 -13.86
N GLY A 51 -14.72 -1.90 -14.90
CA GLY A 51 -15.56 -1.19 -15.85
C GLY A 51 -16.13 0.14 -15.34
N VAL A 52 -15.72 0.59 -14.15
CA VAL A 52 -16.24 1.79 -13.48
C VAL A 52 -15.32 2.99 -13.75
N ILE A 53 -15.90 4.16 -13.99
CA ILE A 53 -15.14 5.42 -14.10
C ILE A 53 -14.63 5.83 -12.72
N SER A 54 -13.32 5.96 -12.58
CA SER A 54 -12.66 6.29 -11.33
C SER A 54 -11.36 7.05 -11.55
N GLN A 55 -10.88 7.74 -10.52
CA GLN A 55 -9.48 8.13 -10.41
C GLN A 55 -8.72 7.08 -9.62
N ASN A 56 -7.50 6.78 -10.04
CA ASN A 56 -6.54 6.07 -9.20
C ASN A 56 -5.89 7.07 -8.23
N VAL A 57 -5.81 6.68 -6.96
CA VAL A 57 -5.17 7.43 -5.88
C VAL A 57 -4.14 6.53 -5.22
N LEU A 58 -2.87 6.89 -5.34
CA LEU A 58 -1.79 6.23 -4.60
C LEU A 58 -1.65 6.89 -3.23
N ALA A 59 -1.60 6.09 -2.17
CA ALA A 59 -1.39 6.60 -0.83
C ALA A 59 -0.37 5.78 -0.06
N VAL A 60 0.30 6.46 0.86
CA VAL A 60 1.23 5.91 1.83
C VAL A 60 0.74 6.29 3.21
N CYS A 61 0.67 5.35 4.13
CA CYS A 61 0.28 5.60 5.51
C CYS A 61 1.27 4.99 6.51
N ASN A 62 1.27 5.50 7.73
CA ASN A 62 1.97 4.89 8.87
C ASN A 62 1.04 3.93 9.64
N PHE A 63 1.56 3.28 10.67
CA PHE A 63 0.81 2.36 11.53
C PHE A 63 -0.21 3.03 12.47
N ASP A 64 -0.20 4.37 12.56
CA ASP A 64 -1.12 5.17 13.38
C ASP A 64 -2.40 5.59 12.60
N LEU A 65 -2.57 5.06 11.38
CA LEU A 65 -3.62 5.41 10.42
C LEU A 65 -3.57 6.89 9.98
N GLU A 66 -2.36 7.43 9.79
CA GLU A 66 -2.13 8.76 9.22
C GLU A 66 -1.53 8.64 7.81
N PHE A 67 -2.02 9.45 6.87
CA PHE A 67 -1.45 9.56 5.54
C PHE A 67 -0.12 10.32 5.55
N ILE A 68 0.93 9.69 5.03
CA ILE A 68 2.27 10.26 4.87
C ILE A 68 2.41 10.92 3.50
N TYR A 69 1.84 10.30 2.47
CA TYR A 69 1.87 10.79 1.10
C TYR A 69 0.59 10.37 0.37
N VAL A 70 0.06 11.25 -0.47
CA VAL A 70 -1.08 10.93 -1.34
C VAL A 70 -0.88 11.61 -2.68
N LEU A 71 -1.09 10.84 -3.74
CA LEU A 71 -1.11 11.29 -5.12
C LEU A 71 -2.46 10.93 -5.73
N SER A 72 -3.30 11.94 -5.98
CA SER A 72 -4.63 11.80 -6.58
C SER A 72 -4.66 12.29 -8.03
N GLY A 73 -5.77 12.02 -8.73
CA GLY A 73 -6.01 12.53 -10.07
C GLY A 73 -5.41 11.71 -11.21
N TRP A 74 -4.96 10.48 -10.96
CA TRP A 74 -4.52 9.57 -12.01
C TRP A 74 -5.71 8.89 -12.69
N GLU A 75 -5.54 8.49 -13.95
CA GLU A 75 -6.57 7.79 -14.69
C GLU A 75 -6.93 6.44 -14.03
N GLY A 76 -8.20 6.06 -14.05
CA GLY A 76 -8.67 4.79 -13.48
C GLY A 76 -8.08 3.55 -14.14
N SER A 77 -7.57 3.63 -15.37
CA SER A 77 -6.84 2.53 -16.01
C SER A 77 -5.34 2.50 -15.68
N ALA A 78 -4.80 3.55 -15.05
CA ALA A 78 -3.38 3.63 -14.74
C ALA A 78 -2.99 2.55 -13.72
N HIS A 79 -1.93 1.80 -14.04
CA HIS A 79 -1.35 0.81 -13.15
C HIS A 79 -0.64 1.50 -11.97
N ASP A 80 -0.71 0.91 -10.79
CA ASP A 80 -0.11 1.48 -9.58
C ASP A 80 1.41 1.66 -9.70
N SER A 81 2.09 0.81 -10.49
CA SER A 81 3.51 0.97 -10.82
C SER A 81 3.82 2.27 -11.54
N LYS A 82 2.96 2.69 -12.48
CA LYS A 82 3.08 3.95 -13.22
C LYS A 82 2.83 5.15 -12.30
N VAL A 83 1.80 5.06 -11.45
CA VAL A 83 1.47 6.11 -10.47
C VAL A 83 2.60 6.27 -9.45
N LEU A 84 3.20 5.15 -9.00
CA LEU A 84 4.36 5.17 -8.11
C LEU A 84 5.58 5.79 -8.77
N TYR A 85 5.87 5.43 -10.03
CA TYR A 85 6.99 6.02 -10.76
C TYR A 85 6.88 7.55 -10.85
N ASP A 86 5.67 8.07 -11.15
CA ASP A 86 5.42 9.51 -11.13
C ASP A 86 5.63 10.11 -9.73
N ALA A 87 5.09 9.48 -8.67
CA ALA A 87 5.30 9.93 -7.30
C ALA A 87 6.80 10.06 -6.93
N LEU A 88 7.65 9.17 -7.44
CA LEU A 88 9.09 9.14 -7.17
C LEU A 88 9.91 10.09 -8.06
N THR A 89 9.39 10.49 -9.22
CA THR A 89 10.14 11.29 -10.21
C THR A 89 9.61 12.71 -10.39
N LYS A 90 8.49 13.05 -9.75
CA LYS A 90 7.93 14.41 -9.75
C LYS A 90 8.94 15.47 -9.35
N ARG A 91 8.86 16.62 -10.03
CA ARG A 91 9.66 17.82 -9.71
C ARG A 91 9.22 18.51 -8.41
N THR A 92 7.95 18.40 -8.07
CA THR A 92 7.34 19.05 -6.90
C THR A 92 6.55 18.04 -6.09
N ASN A 93 6.64 18.09 -4.76
CA ASN A 93 6.02 17.12 -3.86
C ASN A 93 6.41 15.68 -4.21
N LYS A 94 7.70 15.46 -4.50
CA LYS A 94 8.26 14.13 -4.69
C LYS A 94 8.07 13.30 -3.44
N PHE A 95 7.68 12.03 -3.61
CA PHE A 95 7.71 11.07 -2.52
C PHE A 95 9.13 10.58 -2.30
N GLU A 96 9.61 10.71 -1.07
CA GLU A 96 10.95 10.28 -0.66
C GLU A 96 10.86 9.29 0.48
N VAL A 97 11.53 8.15 0.30
CA VAL A 97 11.68 7.15 1.35
C VAL A 97 12.98 7.46 2.11
N PRO A 98 12.94 7.67 3.43
CA PRO A 98 14.15 7.90 4.21
C PRO A 98 15.17 6.76 4.03
N GLN A 99 16.46 7.10 4.03
CA GLN A 99 17.53 6.11 3.83
C GLN A 99 17.44 4.98 4.86
N GLY A 100 17.56 3.74 4.38
CA GLY A 100 17.49 2.54 5.22
C GLY A 100 16.08 2.18 5.69
N LYS A 101 15.05 2.91 5.26
CA LYS A 101 13.64 2.63 5.58
C LYS A 101 12.88 2.11 4.37
N PHE A 102 11.74 1.46 4.61
CA PHE A 102 10.88 0.94 3.55
C PHE A 102 9.39 1.00 3.91
N TYR A 103 8.55 0.82 2.89
CA TYR A 103 7.11 0.63 3.01
C TYR A 103 6.69 -0.73 2.46
N LEU A 104 5.66 -1.34 3.04
CA LEU A 104 5.08 -2.58 2.53
C LEU A 104 4.17 -2.27 1.34
N ALA A 105 4.36 -2.99 0.23
CA ALA A 105 3.63 -2.81 -1.01
C ALA A 105 2.92 -4.09 -1.44
N ASP A 106 1.98 -3.98 -2.38
CA ASP A 106 1.34 -5.15 -2.99
C ASP A 106 2.24 -6.00 -3.88
N CYS A 107 1.78 -7.22 -4.13
CA CYS A 107 2.29 -8.10 -5.17
C CYS A 107 2.25 -7.42 -6.56
N GLY A 108 1.36 -6.44 -6.77
CA GLY A 108 1.30 -5.59 -7.97
C GLY A 108 2.47 -4.61 -8.13
N PHE A 109 3.25 -4.38 -7.08
CA PHE A 109 4.44 -3.54 -7.12
C PHE A 109 5.71 -4.39 -7.31
N ALA A 110 6.75 -3.77 -7.85
CA ALA A 110 8.08 -4.39 -7.92
C ALA A 110 8.72 -4.40 -6.53
N ASN A 111 9.33 -5.53 -6.15
CA ASN A 111 10.12 -5.62 -4.92
C ASN A 111 11.39 -4.76 -5.04
N ARG A 112 11.56 -3.81 -4.13
CA ARG A 112 12.70 -2.89 -4.05
C ARG A 112 13.12 -2.71 -2.60
N ARG A 113 14.34 -2.25 -2.34
CA ARG A 113 14.80 -1.95 -0.96
C ARG A 113 13.90 -0.95 -0.23
N SER A 114 13.30 -0.01 -0.95
CA SER A 114 12.37 0.98 -0.39
C SER A 114 10.90 0.51 -0.38
N PHE A 115 10.57 -0.57 -1.10
CA PHE A 115 9.22 -1.09 -1.28
C PHE A 115 9.22 -2.61 -1.20
N LEU A 116 8.90 -3.14 -0.03
CA LEU A 116 8.93 -4.57 0.24
C LEU A 116 7.61 -5.22 -0.20
N ALA A 117 7.67 -6.01 -1.27
CA ALA A 117 6.51 -6.74 -1.80
C ALA A 117 6.50 -8.20 -1.28
N PRO A 118 5.34 -8.87 -1.20
CA PRO A 118 5.25 -10.28 -0.82
C PRO A 118 5.85 -11.21 -1.89
N PHE A 119 6.10 -12.47 -1.52
CA PHE A 119 6.41 -13.54 -2.47
C PHE A 119 5.18 -13.84 -3.33
N ARG A 120 5.40 -13.89 -4.65
CA ARG A 120 4.36 -14.25 -5.62
C ARG A 120 4.28 -15.77 -5.74
N GLY A 121 3.09 -16.30 -6.01
CA GLY A 121 2.88 -17.75 -6.15
C GLY A 121 2.79 -18.52 -4.83
N THR A 122 2.78 -17.81 -3.70
CA THR A 122 2.66 -18.34 -2.34
C THR A 122 1.42 -17.74 -1.67
N ARG A 123 0.80 -18.41 -0.69
CA ARG A 123 -0.33 -17.83 0.08
C ARG A 123 0.07 -16.47 0.67
N TYR A 124 -0.80 -15.47 0.56
CA TYR A 124 -0.52 -14.11 1.05
C TYR A 124 -1.75 -13.29 1.45
N HIS A 125 -2.97 -13.80 1.29
CA HIS A 125 -4.13 -13.18 1.91
C HIS A 125 -4.25 -13.66 3.35
N LEU A 126 -4.54 -12.76 4.30
CA LEU A 126 -4.69 -13.14 5.72
C LEU A 126 -5.75 -14.24 5.92
N GLN A 127 -6.81 -14.23 5.10
CA GLN A 127 -7.86 -15.27 5.10
C GLN A 127 -7.33 -16.67 4.73
N ASP A 128 -6.23 -16.76 3.98
CA ASP A 128 -5.61 -18.05 3.62
C ASP A 128 -4.99 -18.75 4.85
N PHE A 129 -4.87 -18.03 5.97
CA PHE A 129 -4.25 -18.47 7.21
C PHE A 129 -5.25 -18.54 8.39
N THR A 130 -6.54 -18.35 8.14
CA THR A 130 -7.58 -18.45 9.18
C THR A 130 -8.16 -19.86 9.26
N GLY A 131 -7.99 -20.54 10.40
CA GLY A 131 -8.57 -21.86 10.66
C GLY A 131 -7.56 -22.88 11.19
N GLN A 132 -8.06 -24.02 11.67
CA GLN A 132 -7.18 -25.14 12.06
C GLN A 132 -6.45 -25.70 10.84
N GLY A 133 -5.13 -25.87 10.95
CA GLY A 133 -4.30 -26.39 9.86
C GLY A 133 -3.99 -25.38 8.77
N CYS A 134 -4.27 -24.09 8.99
CA CYS A 134 -3.96 -23.02 8.04
C CYS A 134 -2.67 -22.26 8.40
N ASP A 135 -1.90 -22.76 9.36
CA ASP A 135 -0.63 -22.13 9.74
C ASP A 135 0.35 -22.07 8.55
N PRO A 136 1.24 -21.06 8.50
CA PRO A 136 2.29 -21.01 7.49
C PRO A 136 3.19 -22.24 7.54
N GLU A 137 3.37 -22.92 6.41
CA GLU A 137 4.14 -24.17 6.31
C GLU A 137 5.53 -23.96 5.71
N THR A 138 5.80 -22.77 5.16
CA THR A 138 7.07 -22.44 4.51
C THR A 138 7.60 -21.07 4.97
N PRO A 139 8.92 -20.81 4.81
CA PRO A 139 9.48 -19.48 5.07
C PRO A 139 8.75 -18.36 4.33
N HIS A 140 8.40 -18.61 3.06
CA HIS A 140 7.70 -17.65 2.20
C HIS A 140 6.28 -17.37 2.69
N GLU A 141 5.56 -18.41 3.13
CA GLU A 141 4.22 -18.24 3.70
C GLU A 141 4.26 -17.48 5.02
N LEU A 142 5.23 -17.78 5.89
CA LEU A 142 5.36 -17.08 7.17
C LEU A 142 5.68 -15.60 6.95
N PHE A 143 6.60 -15.32 6.01
CA PHE A 143 6.89 -13.96 5.58
C PHE A 143 5.63 -13.27 5.06
N ASN A 144 4.92 -13.89 4.11
CA ASN A 144 3.74 -13.30 3.48
C ASN A 144 2.61 -13.06 4.48
N HIS A 145 2.38 -13.97 5.41
CA HIS A 145 1.43 -13.79 6.49
C HIS A 145 1.76 -12.55 7.34
N ARG A 146 3.01 -12.42 7.81
CA ARG A 146 3.45 -11.27 8.62
C ARG A 146 3.47 -9.96 7.83
N HIS A 147 3.85 -10.02 6.55
CA HIS A 147 3.78 -8.90 5.60
C HIS A 147 2.34 -8.42 5.45
N ALA A 148 1.41 -9.32 5.14
CA ALA A 148 -0.01 -9.00 4.96
C ALA A 148 -0.62 -8.41 6.23
N PHE A 149 -0.27 -8.95 7.41
CA PHE A 149 -0.70 -8.43 8.71
C PHE A 149 -0.30 -6.97 8.92
N LEU A 150 0.96 -6.61 8.62
CA LEU A 150 1.39 -5.22 8.73
C LEU A 150 0.79 -4.34 7.63
N ARG A 151 0.71 -4.85 6.40
CA ARG A 151 0.26 -4.12 5.21
C ARG A 151 -1.25 -3.81 5.27
N ASN A 152 -2.04 -4.60 6.00
CA ASN A 152 -3.48 -4.38 6.26
C ASN A 152 -3.82 -2.92 6.68
N VAL A 153 -2.89 -2.21 7.33
CA VAL A 153 -3.09 -0.79 7.70
C VAL A 153 -3.50 0.11 6.53
N ILE A 154 -3.01 -0.12 5.31
CA ILE A 154 -3.37 0.70 4.14
C ILE A 154 -4.81 0.43 3.68
N GLU A 155 -5.26 -0.82 3.78
CA GLU A 155 -6.64 -1.17 3.46
C GLU A 155 -7.60 -0.58 4.51
N ARG A 156 -7.22 -0.66 5.79
CA ARG A 156 -7.97 -0.08 6.90
C ARG A 156 -8.11 1.43 6.75
N ILE A 157 -7.02 2.16 6.51
CA ILE A 157 -7.11 3.61 6.36
C ILE A 157 -7.95 3.99 5.14
N PHE A 158 -7.93 3.22 4.05
CA PHE A 158 -8.85 3.44 2.92
C PHE A 158 -10.31 3.17 3.25
N GLY A 159 -10.61 2.07 3.95
CA GLY A 159 -11.97 1.76 4.41
C GLY A 159 -12.53 2.86 5.31
N ILE A 160 -11.72 3.30 6.27
CA ILE A 160 -11.98 4.44 7.15
C ILE A 160 -12.20 5.73 6.35
N PHE A 161 -11.30 6.03 5.41
CA PHE A 161 -11.35 7.27 4.66
C PHE A 161 -12.63 7.36 3.81
N LYS A 162 -13.00 6.27 3.14
CA LYS A 162 -14.21 6.19 2.32
C LYS A 162 -15.50 6.14 3.15
N SER A 163 -15.47 5.59 4.36
CA SER A 163 -16.62 5.61 5.27
C SER A 163 -16.83 6.99 5.90
N ARG A 164 -15.74 7.67 6.27
CA ARG A 164 -15.74 9.02 6.84
C ARG A 164 -16.19 10.08 5.84
N PHE A 165 -15.67 10.04 4.61
CA PHE A 165 -15.97 11.05 3.59
C PHE A 165 -16.92 10.47 2.54
N LEU A 166 -18.22 10.53 2.85
CA LEU A 166 -19.28 9.98 2.00
C LEU A 166 -19.32 10.57 0.58
N ILE A 167 -18.71 11.74 0.37
CA ILE A 167 -18.53 12.35 -0.95
C ILE A 167 -17.80 11.43 -1.94
N PHE A 168 -17.01 10.46 -1.46
CA PHE A 168 -16.31 9.49 -2.31
C PHE A 168 -17.09 8.18 -2.54
N LYS A 169 -18.31 8.03 -2.00
CA LYS A 169 -19.17 6.86 -2.29
C LYS A 169 -19.81 6.93 -3.68
N SER A 170 -19.97 8.13 -4.21
CA SER A 170 -20.44 8.39 -5.57
C SER A 170 -19.54 9.41 -6.25
N ALA A 171 -19.62 9.48 -7.58
CA ALA A 171 -18.80 10.39 -8.34
C ALA A 171 -19.27 11.85 -8.07
N PRO A 172 -18.40 12.74 -7.53
CA PRO A 172 -18.82 14.10 -7.20
C PRO A 172 -19.14 14.91 -8.47
N PRO A 173 -20.17 15.78 -8.48
CA PRO A 173 -20.58 16.56 -9.66
C PRO A 173 -19.68 17.79 -9.88
N PHE A 174 -18.37 17.61 -9.79
CA PHE A 174 -17.37 18.66 -9.95
C PHE A 174 -16.47 18.38 -11.14
N SER A 175 -15.66 19.38 -11.54
CA SER A 175 -14.59 19.14 -12.51
C SER A 175 -13.63 18.06 -12.00
N PHE A 176 -13.01 17.30 -12.89
CA PHE A 176 -12.06 16.25 -12.49
C PHE A 176 -10.90 16.80 -11.64
N LYS A 177 -10.41 18.00 -11.97
CA LYS A 177 -9.39 18.72 -11.18
C LYS A 177 -9.86 18.93 -9.74
N THR A 178 -11.07 19.45 -9.56
CA THR A 178 -11.66 19.66 -8.24
C THR A 178 -11.87 18.34 -7.50
N GLN A 179 -12.27 17.27 -8.19
CA GLN A 179 -12.40 15.94 -7.60
C GLN A 179 -11.06 15.42 -7.06
N ALA A 180 -9.95 15.63 -7.78
CA ALA A 180 -8.61 15.26 -7.33
C ALA A 180 -8.14 16.10 -6.12
N GLU A 181 -8.43 17.40 -6.11
CA GLU A 181 -8.13 18.31 -4.99
C GLU A 181 -8.94 17.97 -3.74
N LEU A 182 -10.20 17.57 -3.88
CA LEU A 182 -11.05 17.13 -2.77
C LEU A 182 -10.44 15.92 -2.03
N VAL A 183 -9.83 14.97 -2.75
CA VAL A 183 -9.12 13.85 -2.13
C VAL A 183 -8.03 14.37 -1.20
N LEU A 184 -7.20 15.31 -1.66
CA LEU A 184 -6.10 15.88 -0.87
C LEU A 184 -6.62 16.68 0.33
N ALA A 185 -7.69 17.45 0.16
CA ALA A 185 -8.32 18.21 1.23
C ALA A 185 -8.89 17.28 2.32
N CYS A 186 -9.62 16.23 1.93
CA CYS A 186 -10.15 15.24 2.86
C CYS A 186 -9.04 14.46 3.57
N VAL A 187 -7.93 14.15 2.89
CA VAL A 187 -6.76 13.51 3.52
C VAL A 187 -6.14 14.42 4.58
N ALA A 188 -6.01 15.71 4.29
CA ALA A 188 -5.51 16.68 5.26
C ALA A 188 -6.44 16.77 6.49
N LEU A 189 -7.76 16.79 6.27
CA LEU A 189 -8.75 16.77 7.33
C LEU A 189 -8.73 15.46 8.11
N HIS A 190 -8.53 14.32 7.44
CA HIS A 190 -8.38 13.01 8.09
C HIS A 190 -7.25 13.03 9.11
N ASN A 191 -6.05 13.45 8.67
CA ASN A 191 -4.88 13.54 9.54
C ASN A 191 -5.07 14.55 10.67
N PHE A 192 -5.73 15.69 10.40
CA PHE A 192 -6.05 16.67 11.43
C PHE A 192 -6.93 16.06 12.53
N LEU A 193 -8.00 15.36 12.15
CA LEU A 193 -8.88 14.68 13.09
C LEU A 193 -8.13 13.59 13.87
N ARG A 194 -7.35 12.75 13.21
CA ARG A 194 -6.53 11.71 13.87
C ARG A 194 -5.59 12.28 14.93
N LYS A 195 -5.03 13.47 14.66
CA LYS A 195 -4.05 14.10 15.55
C LYS A 195 -4.67 14.81 16.75
N TYR A 196 -5.83 15.45 16.57
CA TYR A 196 -6.38 16.38 17.58
C TYR A 196 -7.72 15.96 18.18
N CYS A 197 -8.47 15.08 17.52
CA CYS A 197 -9.78 14.65 18.00
C CYS A 197 -9.64 13.37 18.83
N ARG A 198 -9.75 13.50 20.16
CA ARG A 198 -9.58 12.36 21.10
C ARG A 198 -10.68 11.30 20.98
N SER A 199 -11.88 11.69 20.54
CA SER A 199 -13.00 10.78 20.30
C SER A 199 -12.95 10.13 18.92
N ASP A 200 -11.90 10.36 18.14
CA ASP A 200 -11.74 9.79 16.81
C ASP A 200 -11.21 8.35 16.89
N GLU A 201 -12.03 7.48 17.46
CA GLU A 201 -11.72 6.07 17.62
C GLU A 201 -12.21 5.28 16.40
N PHE A 202 -11.34 4.41 15.88
CA PHE A 202 -11.68 3.45 14.85
C PHE A 202 -11.67 2.04 15.43
N PRO A 203 -12.47 1.12 14.87
CA PRO A 203 -12.42 -0.28 15.26
C PRO A 203 -10.98 -0.76 15.32
N VAL A 204 -10.66 -1.39 16.45
CA VAL A 204 -9.37 -2.03 16.67
C VAL A 204 -9.21 -3.11 15.59
N GLU A 205 -7.97 -3.30 15.15
CA GLU A 205 -7.63 -4.35 14.19
C GLU A 205 -7.98 -5.71 14.79
N ASP A 206 -8.89 -6.45 14.16
CA ASP A 206 -8.96 -7.89 14.40
C ASP A 206 -7.80 -8.53 13.61
N PRO A 207 -6.88 -9.26 14.28
CA PRO A 207 -5.79 -9.97 13.61
C PRO A 207 -6.26 -10.93 12.50
N ASN A 208 -7.54 -11.34 12.53
CA ASN A 208 -8.14 -12.30 11.61
C ASN A 208 -9.09 -11.69 10.57
N GLU A 209 -9.41 -10.39 10.64
CA GLU A 209 -10.25 -9.74 9.61
C GLU A 209 -9.39 -9.19 8.45
N ALA A 210 -9.50 -9.83 7.29
CA ALA A 210 -9.01 -9.26 6.04
C ALA A 210 -10.12 -8.50 5.31
N THR A 211 -9.83 -7.26 4.89
CA THR A 211 -10.67 -6.51 3.95
C THR A 211 -10.50 -7.07 2.54
N SER A 212 -11.60 -7.51 1.93
CA SER A 212 -11.59 -8.10 0.59
C SER A 212 -11.47 -7.03 -0.50
N THR A 213 -10.24 -6.70 -0.88
CA THR A 213 -9.96 -6.06 -2.17
C THR A 213 -8.85 -6.80 -2.92
N GLY A 214 -9.13 -8.05 -3.30
CA GLY A 214 -8.26 -8.81 -4.19
C GLY A 214 -8.15 -8.17 -5.57
N ASN A 215 -6.97 -7.64 -5.89
CA ASN A 215 -6.56 -7.27 -7.24
C ASN A 215 -5.73 -8.42 -7.82
N ASN A 216 -6.38 -9.37 -8.50
CA ASN A 216 -5.66 -10.35 -9.31
C ASN A 216 -5.07 -9.64 -10.54
N ALA A 217 -3.78 -9.30 -10.48
CA ALA A 217 -3.05 -8.81 -11.63
C ALA A 217 -2.63 -10.01 -12.51
N ARG A 218 -3.22 -10.10 -13.72
CA ARG A 218 -2.62 -10.84 -14.84
C ARG A 218 -1.69 -9.88 -15.57
N ASP A 219 -0.50 -10.40 -15.86
CA ASP A 219 0.64 -9.70 -16.45
C ASP A 219 0.53 -9.74 -17.97
N ASP A 220 0.53 -8.58 -18.61
CA ASP A 220 0.90 -8.43 -20.02
C ASP A 220 2.01 -7.38 -20.04
N SER A 221 3.24 -7.85 -20.24
CA SER A 221 4.43 -7.00 -20.34
C SER A 221 4.68 -6.63 -21.80
N GLU A 222 4.87 -5.34 -22.08
CA GLU A 222 5.58 -4.91 -23.28
C GLU A 222 6.66 -3.86 -22.97
N ASN A 223 7.74 -4.00 -23.73
CA ASN A 223 9.11 -3.50 -23.57
C ASN A 223 9.29 -1.98 -23.50
N ILE A 224 10.27 -1.57 -22.68
CA ILE A 224 11.12 -0.40 -22.96
C ILE A 224 12.56 -0.77 -22.59
N GLU A 225 13.36 -1.13 -23.60
CA GLU A 225 14.81 -1.34 -23.52
C GLU A 225 15.55 0.00 -23.65
N GLU A 226 16.05 0.51 -22.51
CA GLU A 226 17.27 1.33 -22.35
C GLU A 226 17.20 1.98 -20.95
N ILE A 227 17.75 1.31 -19.92
CA ILE A 227 18.06 1.70 -18.50
C ILE A 227 18.33 0.44 -17.61
N LEU A 228 18.45 -0.76 -18.20
CA LEU A 228 18.23 -2.07 -17.54
C LEU A 228 19.27 -2.52 -16.48
N GLU A 229 20.57 -2.31 -16.67
CA GLU A 229 21.57 -3.01 -15.86
C GLU A 229 21.61 -2.61 -14.37
N THR A 230 21.34 -1.34 -14.04
CA THR A 230 21.35 -0.86 -12.64
C THR A 230 20.06 -1.22 -11.90
N GLN A 231 18.92 -1.23 -12.60
CA GLN A 231 17.63 -1.58 -12.00
C GLN A 231 17.50 -3.07 -11.70
N ASP A 232 18.13 -3.93 -12.49
CA ASP A 232 18.10 -5.38 -12.29
C ASP A 232 18.96 -5.79 -11.10
N GLN A 233 20.15 -5.20 -10.95
CA GLN A 233 21.00 -5.40 -9.78
C GLN A 233 20.31 -4.96 -8.48
N GLU A 234 19.64 -3.81 -8.49
CA GLU A 234 18.85 -3.35 -7.34
C GLU A 234 17.68 -4.28 -7.02
N ARG A 235 17.03 -4.83 -8.05
CA ARG A 235 15.94 -5.80 -7.89
C ARG A 235 16.44 -7.08 -7.24
N GLU A 236 17.56 -7.59 -7.74
CA GLU A 236 18.16 -8.82 -7.24
C GLU A 236 18.61 -8.67 -5.79
N SER A 237 19.27 -7.55 -5.47
CA SER A 237 19.63 -7.23 -4.08
C SER A 237 18.42 -7.13 -3.15
N ALA A 238 17.28 -6.61 -3.62
CA ALA A 238 16.05 -6.56 -2.85
C ALA A 238 15.41 -7.95 -2.69
N ASN A 239 15.52 -8.83 -3.70
CA ASN A 239 15.03 -10.21 -3.62
C ASN A 239 15.85 -11.03 -2.62
N ILE A 240 17.19 -10.98 -2.70
CA ILE A 240 18.08 -11.65 -1.75
C ILE A 240 17.81 -11.19 -0.32
N TRP A 241 17.59 -9.89 -0.12
CA TRP A 241 17.23 -9.34 1.19
C TRP A 241 15.91 -9.88 1.73
N ARG A 242 14.88 -9.94 0.88
CA ARG A 242 13.58 -10.50 1.26
C ARG A 242 13.70 -12.00 1.57
N GLU A 243 14.46 -12.74 0.78
CA GLU A 243 14.74 -14.17 1.00
C GLU A 243 15.40 -14.39 2.36
N ALA A 244 16.49 -13.67 2.65
CA ALA A 244 17.18 -13.75 3.92
C ALA A 244 16.26 -13.43 5.11
N MET A 245 15.40 -12.42 4.97
CA MET A 245 14.42 -12.07 6.01
C MET A 245 13.40 -13.20 6.25
N ALA A 246 12.95 -13.88 5.19
CA ALA A 246 12.01 -14.99 5.29
C ALA A 246 12.63 -16.20 5.99
N GLU A 247 13.86 -16.57 5.61
CA GLU A 247 14.62 -17.67 6.20
C GLU A 247 14.93 -17.41 7.69
N GLU A 248 15.36 -16.19 8.04
CA GLU A 248 15.63 -15.81 9.43
C GLU A 248 14.34 -15.87 10.28
N MET A 249 13.22 -15.35 9.76
CA MET A 249 11.92 -15.45 10.42
C MET A 249 11.48 -16.88 10.64
N TRP A 250 11.70 -17.75 9.65
CA TRP A 250 11.31 -19.15 9.72
C TRP A 250 12.11 -19.88 10.79
N LYS A 251 13.43 -19.74 10.74
CA LYS A 251 14.34 -20.35 11.71
C LYS A 251 13.96 -20.00 13.15
N ASP A 252 13.72 -18.72 13.43
CA ASP A 252 13.36 -18.26 14.77
C ASP A 252 11.95 -18.68 15.20
N ALA A 253 11.05 -18.97 14.26
CA ALA A 253 9.70 -19.45 14.56
C ALA A 253 9.62 -20.96 14.83
N THR A 254 10.60 -21.73 14.35
CA THR A 254 10.64 -23.20 14.44
C THR A 254 11.55 -23.76 15.54
N ILE A 255 12.18 -22.90 16.34
CA ILE A 255 13.00 -23.26 17.51
C ILE A 255 12.16 -23.10 18.77
#